data_AF-A8ZLV7-F1
#
_entry.id   AF-A8ZLV7-F1
#
_cell.length_a   1.000
_cell.length_b   1.000
_cell.length_c   1.000
_cell.angle_alpha   90.00
_cell.angle_beta   90.00
_cell.angle_gamma   90.00
#
_symmetry.space_group_name_H-M   'P 1'
#
loop_
_entity.id
_entity.type
_entity.pdbx_description
1 polymer ?
#
loop_
_entity_poly.entity_id
_entity_poly.type
_entity_poly.pdbx_seq_one_letter_code
_entity_poly.pdbx_strand_id
1 'polypeptide(L)'
;MKSEPIVMSWEEYELMPWRLGWKHEYFNGMAYLTPRQQSVLTVIEVAPRNDTPQSFKIRPVVSTDVLELKHLFFEIFHDSVEYCNYEERDIQESAQSCIDNYLGAVKGEPSKVSCVAISPDRELIGIALVIEQPERQPYLRLLGVSPSWQRRGVATGLMTTILNQLVNTSFTQLESRYFLANEASRNWHHQFGFQDQLDIFVAHLFYRHAQHELWRQEQLGQLPKKDLALLASEVEQWQAEVDRQEVAFEATYPENCPNRLTSHHQRTKPTALP
;
A
#
# COMPACT_ATOMS: atom_id res chain seq x y z
N MET A 1 -14.69 1.15 -0.90
CA MET A 1 -14.14 1.10 -2.26
C MET A 1 -15.24 0.60 -3.18
N LYS A 2 -15.47 1.27 -4.31
CA LYS A 2 -16.47 0.86 -5.30
C LYS A 2 -15.80 -0.05 -6.35
N SER A 3 -16.60 -0.80 -7.09
CA SER A 3 -16.11 -1.72 -8.13
C SER A 3 -15.99 -1.02 -9.48
N GLU A 4 -15.00 -1.40 -10.29
CA GLU A 4 -14.84 -1.08 -11.70
C GLU A 4 -15.47 -2.22 -12.54
N PRO A 5 -16.59 -1.97 -13.25
CA PRO A 5 -17.20 -2.97 -14.11
C PRO A 5 -16.51 -3.02 -15.48
N ILE A 6 -16.27 -4.22 -15.99
CA ILE A 6 -15.70 -4.47 -17.32
C ILE A 6 -16.57 -5.50 -18.04
N VAL A 7 -17.08 -5.12 -19.21
CA VAL A 7 -17.86 -6.04 -20.06
C VAL A 7 -16.90 -7.04 -20.71
N MET A 8 -17.10 -8.33 -20.44
CA MET A 8 -16.31 -9.42 -21.01
C MET A 8 -17.03 -10.76 -20.87
N SER A 9 -16.65 -11.75 -21.67
CA SER A 9 -17.13 -13.12 -21.54
C SER A 9 -16.54 -13.81 -20.30
N TRP A 10 -17.10 -14.97 -19.95
CA TRP A 10 -16.57 -15.78 -18.84
C TRP A 10 -15.16 -16.30 -19.17
N GLU A 11 -14.95 -16.73 -20.40
CA GLU A 11 -13.65 -17.24 -20.88
C GLU A 11 -12.59 -16.13 -20.88
N GLU A 12 -12.97 -14.90 -21.25
CA GLU A 12 -12.11 -13.73 -21.15
C GLU A 12 -11.78 -13.40 -19.68
N TYR A 13 -12.76 -13.48 -18.79
CA TYR A 13 -12.58 -13.26 -17.35
C TYR A 13 -11.63 -14.28 -16.71
N GLU A 14 -11.79 -15.56 -17.03
CA GLU A 14 -10.92 -16.62 -16.52
C GLU A 14 -9.46 -16.40 -16.92
N LEU A 15 -9.19 -15.90 -18.13
CA LEU A 15 -7.84 -15.66 -18.62
C LEU A 15 -7.33 -14.23 -18.40
N MET A 16 -8.09 -13.39 -17.69
CA MET A 16 -7.70 -12.02 -17.38
C MET A 16 -6.58 -12.00 -16.33
N PRO A 17 -5.51 -11.20 -16.51
CA PRO A 17 -4.51 -10.99 -15.47
C PRO A 17 -5.15 -10.43 -14.19
N TRP A 18 -4.91 -11.07 -13.05
CA TRP A 18 -5.39 -10.55 -11.77
C TRP A 18 -4.56 -9.36 -11.32
N ARG A 19 -5.24 -8.29 -10.89
CA ARG A 19 -4.61 -7.15 -10.22
C ARG A 19 -4.37 -7.50 -8.74
N LEU A 20 -3.11 -7.56 -8.30
CA LEU A 20 -2.80 -7.86 -6.90
C LEU A 20 -3.46 -6.83 -5.96
N GLY A 21 -4.04 -7.31 -4.86
CA GLY A 21 -4.76 -6.45 -3.93
C GLY A 21 -6.17 -6.08 -4.40
N TRP A 22 -6.65 -6.60 -5.53
CA TRP A 22 -8.02 -6.46 -5.98
C TRP A 22 -8.82 -7.76 -5.76
N LYS A 23 -10.12 -7.59 -5.57
CA LYS A 23 -11.12 -8.65 -5.64
C LYS A 23 -11.68 -8.67 -7.06
N HIS A 24 -11.69 -9.84 -7.67
CA HIS A 24 -12.25 -10.08 -9.00
C HIS A 24 -13.51 -10.94 -8.80
N GLU A 25 -14.64 -10.46 -9.32
CA GLU A 25 -15.91 -11.19 -9.32
C GLU A 25 -16.49 -11.15 -10.73
N TYR A 26 -17.26 -12.17 -11.10
CA TYR A 26 -17.94 -12.21 -12.38
C TYR A 26 -19.41 -12.56 -12.19
N PHE A 27 -20.29 -11.77 -12.79
CA PHE A 27 -21.72 -12.06 -12.88
C PHE A 27 -22.34 -11.25 -14.00
N ASN A 28 -23.38 -11.80 -14.65
CA ASN A 28 -24.16 -11.14 -15.70
C ASN A 28 -23.33 -10.59 -16.89
N GLY A 29 -22.30 -11.30 -17.33
CA GLY A 29 -21.48 -10.88 -18.49
C GLY A 29 -20.51 -9.73 -18.18
N MET A 30 -20.20 -9.52 -16.89
CA MET A 30 -19.30 -8.46 -16.44
C MET A 30 -18.34 -8.98 -15.37
N ALA A 31 -17.09 -8.53 -15.46
CA ALA A 31 -16.14 -8.58 -14.38
C ALA A 31 -16.28 -7.34 -13.50
N TYR A 32 -16.19 -7.51 -12.18
CA TYR A 32 -16.22 -6.44 -11.19
C TYR A 32 -14.92 -6.43 -10.41
N LEU A 33 -14.10 -5.40 -10.62
CA LEU A 33 -12.81 -5.26 -9.96
C LEU A 33 -12.94 -4.30 -8.79
N THR A 34 -12.75 -4.78 -7.57
CA THR A 34 -12.85 -3.95 -6.37
C THR A 34 -11.51 -3.94 -5.64
N PRO A 35 -10.87 -2.80 -5.42
CA PRO A 35 -9.65 -2.77 -4.64
C PRO A 35 -9.95 -3.22 -3.20
N ARG A 36 -9.04 -4.00 -2.61
CA ARG A 36 -9.16 -4.43 -1.21
C ARG A 36 -8.54 -3.36 -0.32
N GLN A 37 -9.14 -3.16 0.84
CA GLN A 37 -8.55 -2.36 1.92
C GLN A 37 -7.45 -3.13 2.68
N GLN A 38 -6.71 -4.00 1.99
CA GLN A 38 -5.56 -4.67 2.56
C GLN A 38 -4.34 -3.76 2.43
N SER A 39 -3.77 -3.37 3.57
CA SER A 39 -2.53 -2.60 3.63
C SER A 39 -1.36 -3.47 4.02
N VAL A 40 -0.17 -3.16 3.53
CA VAL A 40 1.09 -3.79 3.95
C VAL A 40 1.82 -2.83 4.88
N LEU A 41 2.18 -3.30 6.09
CA LEU A 41 3.10 -2.57 6.96
C LEU A 41 4.49 -2.65 6.36
N THR A 42 5.19 -1.53 6.31
CA THR A 42 6.53 -1.46 5.76
C THR A 42 7.38 -0.55 6.62
N VAL A 43 8.66 -0.89 6.77
CA VAL A 43 9.58 -0.19 7.68
C VAL A 43 10.85 0.23 6.97
N ILE A 44 11.41 1.35 7.37
CA ILE A 44 12.74 1.76 6.94
C ILE A 44 13.58 2.13 8.16
N GLU A 45 14.87 1.80 8.12
CA GLU A 45 15.82 2.22 9.13
C GLU A 45 15.98 3.75 9.13
N VAL A 46 15.98 4.33 10.33
CA VAL A 46 16.35 5.72 10.55
C VAL A 46 17.86 5.84 10.44
N ALA A 47 18.32 6.29 9.28
CA ALA A 47 19.73 6.53 9.01
C ALA A 47 19.87 7.78 8.12
N PRO A 48 21.01 8.50 8.21
CA PRO A 48 21.26 9.66 7.37
C PRO A 48 21.16 9.31 5.87
N ARG A 49 20.57 10.24 5.11
CA ARG A 49 20.43 10.19 3.66
C ARG A 49 21.13 11.40 3.05
N ASN A 50 21.78 11.19 1.92
CA ASN A 50 22.42 12.27 1.19
C ASN A 50 21.35 13.21 0.63
N ASP A 51 21.55 14.50 0.87
CA ASP A 51 20.75 15.52 0.20
C ASP A 51 21.08 15.53 -1.28
N THR A 52 20.03 15.65 -2.10
CA THR A 52 20.15 15.86 -3.54
C THR A 52 19.70 17.29 -3.85
N PRO A 53 20.33 17.99 -4.81
CA PRO A 53 19.87 19.30 -5.24
C PRO A 53 18.41 19.22 -5.72
N GLN A 54 17.56 20.09 -5.16
CA GLN A 54 16.13 20.11 -5.46
C GLN A 54 15.73 21.45 -6.09
N SER A 55 14.81 21.41 -7.05
CA SER A 55 14.21 22.60 -7.67
C SER A 55 13.04 23.18 -6.87
N PHE A 56 12.76 22.62 -5.71
CA PHE A 56 11.67 22.97 -4.80
C PHE A 56 12.23 23.16 -3.38
N LYS A 57 11.43 23.77 -2.50
CA LYS A 57 11.79 23.98 -1.10
C LYS A 57 11.01 23.02 -0.21
N ILE A 58 11.64 22.48 0.82
CA ILE A 58 10.96 21.71 1.86
C ILE A 58 10.92 22.54 3.14
N ARG A 59 9.77 22.56 3.82
CA ARG A 59 9.60 23.20 5.12
C ARG A 59 8.71 22.38 6.05
N PRO A 60 8.75 22.61 7.37
CA PRO A 60 7.78 22.03 8.29
C PRO A 60 6.34 22.39 7.91
N VAL A 61 5.42 21.48 8.22
CA VAL A 61 3.96 21.74 8.18
C VAL A 61 3.62 22.78 9.25
N VAL A 62 2.79 23.75 8.91
CA VAL A 62 2.25 24.74 9.86
C VAL A 62 0.72 24.72 9.88
N SER A 63 0.11 25.18 10.97
CA SER A 63 -1.34 25.15 11.15
C SER A 63 -2.11 25.99 10.13
N THR A 64 -1.47 26.96 9.50
CA THR A 64 -2.10 27.77 8.43
C THR A 64 -2.17 27.03 7.09
N ASP A 65 -1.52 25.88 6.93
CA ASP A 65 -1.52 25.12 5.67
C ASP A 65 -2.84 24.37 5.42
N VAL A 66 -3.75 24.30 6.41
CA VAL A 66 -4.94 23.42 6.41
C VAL A 66 -5.70 23.40 5.08
N LEU A 67 -6.00 24.57 4.51
CA LEU A 67 -6.79 24.65 3.28
C LEU A 67 -6.00 24.13 2.07
N GLU A 68 -4.74 24.53 1.95
CA GLU A 68 -3.85 24.08 0.87
C GLU A 68 -3.57 22.57 0.96
N LEU A 69 -3.41 22.03 2.17
CA LEU A 69 -3.24 20.58 2.38
C LEU A 69 -4.45 19.77 1.92
N LYS A 70 -5.67 20.29 2.12
CA LYS A 70 -6.91 19.62 1.69
C LYS A 70 -7.04 19.64 0.17
N HIS A 71 -6.70 20.76 -0.46
CA HIS A 71 -6.67 20.85 -1.93
C HIS A 71 -5.61 19.91 -2.52
N LEU A 72 -4.38 19.94 -1.97
CA LEU A 72 -3.31 19.06 -2.42
C LEU A 72 -3.65 17.58 -2.20
N PHE A 73 -4.29 17.23 -1.07
CA PHE A 73 -4.77 15.88 -0.83
C PHE A 73 -5.74 15.44 -1.94
N PHE A 74 -6.74 16.27 -2.24
CA PHE A 74 -7.69 15.96 -3.31
C PHE A 74 -6.95 15.75 -4.64
N GLU A 75 -6.05 16.67 -5.01
CA GLU A 75 -5.25 16.57 -6.24
C GLU A 75 -4.40 15.29 -6.32
N ILE A 76 -3.83 14.85 -5.19
CA ILE A 76 -2.99 13.64 -5.15
C ILE A 76 -3.84 12.38 -5.29
N PHE A 77 -5.01 12.32 -4.66
CA PHE A 77 -5.73 11.07 -4.43
C PHE A 77 -7.04 10.92 -5.21
N HIS A 78 -7.52 11.96 -5.91
CA HIS A 78 -8.84 11.88 -6.57
C HIS A 78 -8.92 10.78 -7.64
N ASP A 79 -7.79 10.44 -8.27
CA ASP A 79 -7.67 9.37 -9.27
C ASP A 79 -6.88 8.16 -8.75
N SER A 80 -6.80 8.01 -7.42
CA SER A 80 -6.07 6.91 -6.81
C SER A 80 -6.96 5.70 -6.55
N VAL A 81 -6.32 4.53 -6.42
CA VAL A 81 -7.02 3.26 -6.18
C VAL A 81 -7.85 3.26 -4.90
N GLU A 82 -7.43 4.04 -3.89
CA GLU A 82 -8.13 4.23 -2.63
C GLU A 82 -9.53 4.83 -2.81
N TYR A 83 -9.70 5.64 -3.86
CA TYR A 83 -10.91 6.36 -4.21
C TYR A 83 -11.53 5.87 -5.52
N CYS A 84 -11.21 4.63 -5.94
CA CYS A 84 -11.79 4.02 -7.13
C CYS A 84 -13.32 4.17 -7.18
N ASN A 85 -13.80 4.86 -8.21
CA ASN A 85 -15.20 5.22 -8.49
C ASN A 85 -15.90 6.08 -7.42
N TYR A 86 -15.17 6.72 -6.50
CA TYR A 86 -15.75 7.66 -5.54
C TYR A 86 -16.21 8.94 -6.23
N GLU A 87 -17.26 9.57 -5.69
CA GLU A 87 -17.64 10.90 -6.14
C GLU A 87 -16.67 11.94 -5.58
N GLU A 88 -16.42 13.04 -6.28
CA GLU A 88 -15.50 14.09 -5.81
C GLU A 88 -15.83 14.57 -4.39
N ARG A 89 -17.12 14.67 -4.06
CA ARG A 89 -17.59 15.03 -2.71
C ARG A 89 -17.06 14.07 -1.64
N ASP A 90 -17.11 12.76 -1.88
CA ASP A 90 -16.64 11.76 -0.91
C ASP A 90 -15.13 11.89 -0.68
N ILE A 91 -14.39 12.24 -1.74
CA ILE A 91 -12.94 12.45 -1.70
C ILE A 91 -12.62 13.73 -0.93
N GLN A 92 -13.37 14.81 -1.14
CA GLN A 92 -13.24 16.06 -0.39
C GLN A 92 -13.55 15.87 1.10
N GLU A 93 -14.62 15.14 1.44
CA GLU A 93 -14.94 14.78 2.83
C GLU A 93 -13.82 13.94 3.47
N SER A 94 -13.21 13.03 2.71
CA SER A 94 -12.07 12.25 3.15
C SER A 94 -10.81 13.11 3.35
N ALA A 95 -10.52 14.05 2.45
CA ALA A 95 -9.43 15.01 2.57
C ALA A 95 -9.58 15.86 3.84
N GLN A 96 -10.79 16.40 4.05
CA GLN A 96 -11.16 17.16 5.25
C GLN A 96 -10.89 16.33 6.50
N SER A 97 -11.45 15.12 6.58
CA SER A 97 -11.28 14.23 7.73
C SER A 97 -9.83 13.85 7.96
N CYS A 98 -9.07 13.56 6.90
CA CYS A 98 -7.68 13.13 7.01
C CYS A 98 -6.78 14.23 7.61
N ILE A 99 -6.89 15.45 7.07
CA ILE A 99 -6.08 16.59 7.51
C ILE A 99 -6.51 17.08 8.90
N ASP A 100 -7.81 17.18 9.17
CA ASP A 100 -8.30 17.60 10.47
C ASP A 100 -7.92 16.61 11.57
N ASN A 101 -8.08 15.30 11.31
CA ASN A 101 -7.72 14.27 12.29
C ASN A 101 -6.22 14.24 12.57
N TYR A 102 -5.39 14.54 11.56
CA TYR A 102 -3.96 14.69 11.75
C TYR A 102 -3.67 15.88 12.68
N LEU A 103 -4.13 17.09 12.32
CA LEU A 103 -3.85 18.31 13.09
C LEU A 103 -4.48 18.30 14.49
N GLY A 104 -5.60 17.61 14.67
CA GLY A 104 -6.28 17.41 15.95
C GLY A 104 -5.74 16.23 16.77
N ALA A 105 -4.63 15.60 16.36
CA ALA A 105 -3.97 14.50 17.05
C ALA A 105 -4.85 13.25 17.33
N VAL A 106 -5.89 13.02 16.51
CA VAL A 106 -6.92 11.99 16.78
C VAL A 106 -6.34 10.57 16.79
N LYS A 107 -5.30 10.32 15.99
CA LYS A 107 -4.66 9.00 15.85
C LYS A 107 -3.23 8.97 16.38
N GLY A 108 -2.78 10.02 17.06
CA GLY A 108 -1.38 10.22 17.45
C GLY A 108 -0.97 11.67 17.23
N GLU A 109 0.08 12.09 17.91
CA GLU A 109 0.55 13.47 17.89
C GLU A 109 1.25 13.79 16.55
N PRO A 110 0.93 14.93 15.90
CA PRO A 110 1.71 15.44 14.78
C PRO A 110 3.20 15.54 15.12
N SER A 111 4.04 14.80 14.40
CA SER A 111 5.48 14.91 14.58
C SER A 111 6.00 16.23 14.03
N LYS A 112 7.03 16.77 14.68
CA LYS A 112 7.75 17.96 14.23
C LYS A 112 8.52 17.74 12.92
N VAL A 113 8.75 16.48 12.53
CA VAL A 113 9.46 16.15 11.29
C VAL A 113 8.56 16.18 10.05
N SER A 114 7.24 16.28 10.24
CA SER A 114 6.28 16.41 9.14
C SER A 114 6.56 17.65 8.32
N CYS A 115 6.57 17.49 7.00
CA CYS A 115 6.99 18.53 6.08
C CYS A 115 6.15 18.58 4.80
N VAL A 116 6.24 19.72 4.12
CA VAL A 116 5.66 19.97 2.80
C VAL A 116 6.74 20.41 1.83
N ALA A 117 6.53 20.11 0.55
CA ALA A 117 7.33 20.61 -0.55
C ALA A 117 6.58 21.76 -1.23
N ILE A 118 7.31 22.82 -1.58
CA ILE A 118 6.79 24.03 -2.20
C ILE A 118 7.49 24.28 -3.53
N SER A 119 6.69 24.56 -4.57
CA SER A 119 7.19 24.99 -5.88
C SER A 119 7.90 26.37 -5.81
N PRO A 120 8.66 26.74 -6.85
CA PRO A 120 9.16 28.11 -7.01
C PRO A 120 8.05 29.18 -6.98
N ASP A 121 6.85 28.83 -7.46
CA ASP A 121 5.66 29.67 -7.50
C ASP A 121 4.90 29.73 -6.16
N ARG A 122 5.45 29.09 -5.13
CA ARG A 122 4.95 29.06 -3.73
C ARG A 122 3.71 28.20 -3.50
N GLU A 123 3.43 27.25 -4.40
CA GLU A 123 2.34 26.29 -4.24
C GLU A 123 2.82 25.04 -3.49
N LEU A 124 1.96 24.43 -2.67
CA LEU A 124 2.25 23.13 -2.09
C LEU A 124 2.15 22.04 -3.15
N ILE A 125 3.23 21.29 -3.34
CA ILE A 125 3.36 20.28 -4.40
C ILE A 125 3.62 18.87 -3.84
N GLY A 126 3.83 18.76 -2.54
CA GLY A 126 4.02 17.48 -1.88
C GLY A 126 3.85 17.60 -0.37
N ILE A 127 3.47 16.50 0.25
CA ILE A 127 3.17 16.41 1.67
C ILE A 127 3.72 15.11 2.24
N ALA A 128 4.32 15.17 3.42
CA ALA A 128 4.69 14.02 4.21
C ALA A 128 4.32 14.26 5.68
N LEU A 129 3.33 13.52 6.16
CA LEU A 129 2.79 13.63 7.53
C LEU A 129 3.21 12.43 8.36
N VAL A 130 3.89 12.69 9.46
CA VAL A 130 4.34 11.70 10.44
C VAL A 130 3.59 11.93 11.75
N ILE A 131 3.09 10.84 12.33
CA ILE A 131 2.52 10.85 13.67
C ILE A 131 3.43 10.09 14.64
N GLU A 132 3.41 10.49 15.90
CA GLU A 132 4.07 9.81 17.00
C GLU A 132 3.03 9.30 17.99
N GLN A 133 3.27 8.10 18.50
CA GLN A 133 2.47 7.48 19.55
C GLN A 133 3.42 6.98 20.65
N PRO A 134 3.01 6.99 21.93
CA PRO A 134 3.83 6.42 22.99
C PRO A 134 4.22 4.97 22.68
N GLU A 135 5.48 4.63 22.96
CA GLU A 135 6.03 3.26 22.84
C GLU A 135 6.01 2.66 21.42
N ARG A 136 5.78 3.47 20.39
CA ARG A 136 5.78 3.05 18.98
C ARG A 136 6.81 3.81 18.18
N GLN A 137 7.24 3.22 17.07
CA GLN A 137 8.03 3.93 16.07
C GLN A 137 7.16 5.03 15.43
N PRO A 138 7.77 6.13 14.95
CA PRO A 138 7.05 7.14 14.18
C PRO A 138 6.41 6.49 12.97
N TYR A 139 5.23 6.97 12.61
CA TYR A 139 4.43 6.41 11.53
C TYR A 139 4.19 7.47 10.45
N LEU A 140 4.74 7.23 9.25
CA LEU A 140 4.44 7.99 8.05
C LEU A 140 3.00 7.69 7.63
N ARG A 141 2.12 8.63 8.00
CA ARG A 141 0.68 8.53 7.84
C ARG A 141 0.20 8.89 6.45
N LEU A 142 0.86 9.86 5.82
CA LEU A 142 0.51 10.33 4.50
C LEU A 142 1.79 10.75 3.78
N LEU A 143 1.94 10.27 2.54
CA LEU A 143 2.95 10.76 1.61
C LEU A 143 2.25 10.95 0.27
N GLY A 144 2.50 12.09 -0.37
CA GLY A 144 1.94 12.33 -1.68
C GLY A 144 2.59 13.52 -2.38
N VAL A 145 2.48 13.51 -3.71
CA VAL A 145 3.09 14.49 -4.61
C VAL A 145 2.06 14.83 -5.68
N SER A 146 1.85 16.13 -5.91
CA SER A 146 0.99 16.63 -6.99
C SER A 146 1.36 15.94 -8.31
N PRO A 147 0.37 15.47 -9.10
CA PRO A 147 0.61 14.79 -10.38
C PRO A 147 1.59 15.53 -11.30
N SER A 148 1.52 16.87 -11.36
CA SER A 148 2.38 17.70 -12.22
C SER A 148 3.86 17.74 -11.78
N TRP A 149 4.14 17.34 -10.53
CA TRP A 149 5.47 17.32 -9.91
C TRP A 149 6.01 15.91 -9.64
N GLN A 150 5.30 14.87 -10.05
CA GLN A 150 5.77 13.50 -9.92
C GLN A 150 7.03 13.25 -10.76
N ARG A 151 7.81 12.25 -10.34
CA ARG A 151 9.09 11.84 -10.99
C ARG A 151 10.18 12.93 -11.00
N ARG A 152 10.04 13.98 -10.17
CA ARG A 152 11.05 15.04 -9.97
C ARG A 152 11.80 14.94 -8.64
N GLY A 153 11.71 13.79 -7.96
CA GLY A 153 12.38 13.56 -6.68
C GLY A 153 11.69 14.18 -5.45
N VAL A 154 10.47 14.72 -5.57
CA VAL A 154 9.74 15.37 -4.45
C VAL A 154 9.54 14.43 -3.26
N ALA A 155 8.98 13.25 -3.48
CA ALA A 155 8.77 12.26 -2.42
C ALA A 155 10.10 11.84 -1.75
N THR A 156 11.14 11.61 -2.55
CA THR A 156 12.49 11.31 -2.05
C THR A 156 13.02 12.44 -1.19
N GLY A 157 12.88 13.70 -1.61
CA GLY A 157 13.31 14.86 -0.84
C GLY A 157 12.60 15.00 0.51
N LEU A 158 11.26 14.85 0.53
CA LEU A 158 10.46 14.87 1.75
C LEU A 158 10.94 13.80 2.74
N MET A 159 11.15 12.58 2.24
CA MET A 159 11.53 11.45 3.07
C MET A 159 12.98 11.50 3.56
N THR A 160 13.90 11.97 2.72
CA THR A 160 15.27 12.31 3.13
C THR A 160 15.25 13.33 4.27
N THR A 161 14.44 14.37 4.15
CA THR A 161 14.29 15.40 5.20
C THR A 161 13.78 14.80 6.51
N ILE A 162 12.73 13.96 6.45
CA ILE A 162 12.18 13.27 7.62
C ILE A 162 13.23 12.39 8.29
N LEU A 163 13.89 11.49 7.54
CA LEU A 163 14.87 10.55 8.10
C LEU A 163 16.05 11.29 8.72
N ASN A 164 16.58 12.32 8.06
CA ASN A 164 17.69 13.13 8.58
C ASN A 164 17.34 13.83 9.89
N GLN A 165 16.08 14.26 10.07
CA GLN A 165 15.62 14.84 11.34
C GLN A 165 15.44 13.77 12.42
N LEU A 166 14.91 12.59 12.07
CA LEU A 166 14.71 11.47 13.00
C LEU A 166 16.03 10.88 13.52
N VAL A 167 17.14 10.99 12.80
CA VAL A 167 18.46 10.54 13.28
C VAL A 167 18.87 11.15 14.62
N ASN A 168 18.39 12.36 14.93
CA ASN A 168 18.68 13.04 16.20
C ASN A 168 17.71 12.67 17.33
N THR A 169 16.95 11.60 17.15
CA THR A 169 15.96 11.09 18.12
C THR A 169 16.34 9.67 18.58
N SER A 170 15.54 9.09 19.47
CA SER A 170 15.71 7.69 19.91
C SER A 170 15.09 6.67 18.95
N PHE A 171 14.41 7.10 17.89
CA PHE A 171 13.75 6.19 16.96
C PHE A 171 14.76 5.52 16.04
N THR A 172 14.60 4.21 15.87
CA THR A 172 15.48 3.38 15.02
C THR A 172 14.83 3.06 13.67
N GLN A 173 13.51 3.19 13.57
CA GLN A 173 12.75 2.88 12.38
C GLN A 173 11.65 3.92 12.14
N LEU A 174 11.24 4.04 10.88
CA LEU A 174 10.03 4.75 10.47
C LEU A 174 9.09 3.73 9.83
N GLU A 175 7.88 3.64 10.36
CA GLU A 175 6.83 2.78 9.84
C GLU A 175 6.00 3.50 8.78
N SER A 176 5.47 2.79 7.80
CA SER A 176 4.44 3.27 6.89
C SER A 176 3.53 2.14 6.43
N ARG A 177 2.45 2.48 5.73
CA ARG A 177 1.60 1.51 5.04
C ARG A 177 1.26 1.97 3.65
N TYR A 178 1.21 1.03 2.72
CA TYR A 178 0.60 1.22 1.42
C TYR A 178 -0.54 0.21 1.22
N PHE A 179 -1.55 0.57 0.44
CA PHE A 179 -2.59 -0.37 0.03
C PHE A 179 -2.02 -1.32 -1.02
N LEU A 180 -2.27 -2.63 -0.87
CA LEU A 180 -1.71 -3.63 -1.78
C LEU A 180 -2.14 -3.42 -3.24
N ALA A 181 -3.31 -2.84 -3.44
CA ALA A 181 -3.85 -2.45 -4.74
C ALA A 181 -3.12 -1.24 -5.38
N ASN A 182 -2.34 -0.48 -4.60
CA ASN A 182 -1.59 0.70 -5.04
C ASN A 182 -0.15 0.32 -5.41
N GLU A 183 0.00 -0.22 -6.61
CA GLU A 183 1.30 -0.67 -7.12
C GLU A 183 2.33 0.47 -7.18
N ALA A 184 1.91 1.69 -7.56
CA ALA A 184 2.82 2.84 -7.63
C ALA A 184 3.43 3.16 -6.27
N SER A 185 2.60 3.15 -5.21
CA SER A 185 3.06 3.35 -3.83
C SER A 185 3.96 2.21 -3.38
N ARG A 186 3.59 0.94 -3.62
CA ARG A 186 4.45 -0.21 -3.30
C ARG A 186 5.84 -0.10 -3.94
N ASN A 187 5.87 0.14 -5.24
CA ASN A 187 7.12 0.22 -6.01
C ASN A 187 7.98 1.38 -5.51
N TRP A 188 7.38 2.51 -5.17
CA TRP A 188 8.11 3.64 -4.58
C TRP A 188 8.70 3.29 -3.21
N HIS A 189 7.94 2.64 -2.32
CA HIS A 189 8.43 2.22 -1.00
C HIS A 189 9.65 1.30 -1.14
N HIS A 190 9.56 0.26 -1.98
CA HIS A 190 10.67 -0.66 -2.22
C HIS A 190 11.89 0.04 -2.84
N GLN A 191 11.68 0.90 -3.84
CA GLN A 191 12.77 1.67 -4.45
C GLN A 191 13.46 2.63 -3.47
N PHE A 192 12.72 3.18 -2.51
CA PHE A 192 13.27 4.05 -1.47
C PHE A 192 13.99 3.26 -0.36
N GLY A 193 13.79 1.94 -0.28
CA GLY A 193 14.45 1.05 0.67
C GLY A 193 13.61 0.66 1.88
N PHE A 194 12.29 0.87 1.83
CA PHE A 194 11.39 0.26 2.81
C PHE A 194 11.32 -1.26 2.62
N GLN A 195 11.19 -1.98 3.73
CA GLN A 195 11.08 -3.42 3.80
C GLN A 195 9.70 -3.81 4.34
N ASP A 196 9.02 -4.68 3.62
CA ASP A 196 7.68 -5.11 3.99
C ASP A 196 7.70 -6.05 5.19
N GLN A 197 6.80 -5.79 6.12
CA GLN A 197 6.43 -6.69 7.19
C GLN A 197 5.10 -7.35 6.80
N LEU A 198 5.21 -8.49 6.13
CA LEU A 198 4.06 -9.24 5.67
C LEU A 198 3.39 -9.95 6.86
N ASP A 199 2.07 -9.82 6.93
CA ASP A 199 1.25 -10.72 7.74
C ASP A 199 0.79 -11.91 6.87
N ILE A 200 0.22 -12.93 7.53
CA ILE A 200 -0.29 -14.13 6.89
C ILE A 200 -1.33 -13.84 5.79
N PHE A 201 -2.19 -12.82 5.97
CA PHE A 201 -3.23 -12.49 5.00
C PHE A 201 -2.64 -11.88 3.74
N VAL A 202 -1.65 -11.00 3.88
CA VAL A 202 -0.91 -10.43 2.74
C VAL A 202 -0.13 -11.53 2.02
N ALA A 203 0.56 -12.42 2.75
CA ALA A 203 1.28 -13.55 2.15
C ALA A 203 0.35 -14.44 1.30
N HIS A 204 -0.84 -14.76 1.79
CA HIS A 204 -1.83 -15.52 1.01
C HIS A 204 -2.30 -14.79 -0.26
N LEU A 205 -2.41 -13.46 -0.24
CA LEU A 205 -2.80 -12.71 -1.44
C LEU A 205 -1.72 -12.77 -2.52
N PHE A 206 -0.45 -12.62 -2.14
CA PHE A 206 0.67 -12.81 -3.07
C PHE A 206 0.71 -14.25 -3.62
N TYR A 207 0.57 -15.25 -2.75
CA TYR A 207 0.55 -16.65 -3.16
C TYR A 207 -0.56 -16.95 -4.17
N ARG A 208 -1.81 -16.56 -3.89
CA ARG A 208 -2.93 -16.77 -4.80
C ARG A 208 -2.76 -16.03 -6.13
N HIS A 209 -2.18 -14.83 -6.08
CA HIS A 209 -1.89 -14.05 -7.28
C HIS A 209 -0.84 -14.75 -8.16
N ALA A 210 0.27 -15.21 -7.57
CA ALA A 210 1.30 -15.96 -8.29
C ALA A 210 0.76 -17.29 -8.87
N GLN A 211 -0.04 -18.03 -8.11
CA GLN A 211 -0.68 -19.26 -8.58
C GLN A 211 -1.58 -19.01 -9.80
N HIS A 212 -2.39 -17.95 -9.72
CA HIS A 212 -3.27 -17.59 -10.82
C HIS A 212 -2.45 -17.20 -12.06
N GLU A 213 -1.40 -16.40 -11.92
CA GLU A 213 -0.59 -15.98 -13.06
C GLU A 213 0.14 -17.17 -13.72
N LEU A 214 0.67 -18.11 -12.94
CA LEU A 214 1.25 -19.34 -13.48
C LEU A 214 0.20 -20.12 -14.29
N TRP A 215 -0.94 -20.43 -13.67
CA TRP A 215 -2.02 -21.18 -14.33
C TRP A 215 -2.51 -20.48 -15.61
N ARG A 216 -2.70 -19.15 -15.56
CA ARG A 216 -3.15 -18.35 -16.71
C ARG A 216 -2.18 -18.47 -17.88
N GLN A 217 -0.88 -18.39 -17.61
CA GLN A 217 0.15 -18.49 -18.63
C GLN A 217 0.30 -19.90 -19.20
N GLU A 218 0.07 -20.94 -18.38
CA GLU A 218 -0.05 -22.32 -18.85
C GLU A 218 -1.23 -22.51 -19.79
N GLN A 219 -2.40 -21.92 -19.49
CA GLN A 219 -3.57 -21.97 -20.37
C GLN A 219 -3.34 -21.23 -21.69
N LEU A 220 -2.65 -20.09 -21.65
CA LEU A 220 -2.33 -19.32 -22.86
C LEU A 220 -1.30 -20.02 -23.75
N GLY A 221 -0.37 -20.79 -23.18
CA GLY A 221 0.63 -21.57 -23.92
C GLY A 221 1.63 -20.71 -24.72
N GLN A 222 1.75 -19.41 -24.41
CA GLN A 222 2.56 -18.45 -25.17
C GLN A 222 3.95 -18.22 -24.57
N LEU A 223 4.14 -18.51 -23.27
CA LEU A 223 5.42 -18.25 -22.61
C LEU A 223 6.47 -19.33 -22.89
N PRO A 224 7.74 -18.93 -23.10
CA PRO A 224 8.86 -19.85 -23.07
C PRO A 224 8.92 -20.63 -21.75
N LYS A 225 9.41 -21.88 -21.80
CA LYS A 225 9.58 -22.74 -20.61
C LYS A 225 10.38 -22.08 -19.48
N LYS A 226 11.37 -21.24 -19.84
CA LYS A 226 12.17 -20.50 -18.87
C LYS A 226 11.32 -19.54 -18.04
N ASP A 227 10.40 -18.83 -18.68
CA ASP A 227 9.57 -17.82 -18.02
C ASP A 227 8.46 -18.48 -17.18
N LEU A 228 7.90 -19.60 -17.64
CA LEU A 228 7.03 -20.45 -16.81
C LEU A 228 7.74 -20.98 -15.57
N ALA A 229 9.02 -21.37 -15.69
CA ALA A 229 9.81 -21.81 -14.53
C ALA A 229 10.06 -20.67 -13.53
N LEU A 230 10.19 -19.42 -13.98
CA LEU A 230 10.28 -18.26 -13.08
C LEU A 230 8.97 -18.06 -12.31
N LEU A 231 7.82 -18.16 -12.98
CA LEU A 231 6.52 -18.07 -12.32
C LEU A 231 6.31 -19.22 -11.31
N ALA A 232 6.71 -20.45 -11.65
CA ALA A 232 6.66 -21.57 -10.73
C ALA A 232 7.55 -21.34 -9.49
N SER A 233 8.77 -20.82 -9.68
CA SER A 233 9.65 -20.45 -8.58
C SER A 233 9.05 -19.36 -7.69
N GLU A 234 8.32 -18.40 -8.27
CA GLU A 234 7.62 -17.37 -7.51
C GLU A 234 6.48 -17.96 -6.68
N VAL A 235 5.71 -18.91 -7.22
CA VAL A 235 4.67 -19.63 -6.48
C VAL A 235 5.27 -20.37 -5.28
N GLU A 236 6.38 -21.08 -5.48
CA GLU A 236 7.09 -21.80 -4.40
C GLU A 236 7.59 -20.84 -3.32
N GLN A 237 8.17 -19.71 -3.71
CA GLN A 237 8.62 -18.68 -2.78
C GLN A 237 7.47 -18.17 -1.90
N TRP A 238 6.31 -17.86 -2.50
CA TRP A 238 5.17 -17.35 -1.75
C TRP A 238 4.48 -18.41 -0.90
N GLN A 239 4.49 -19.68 -1.31
CA GLN A 239 4.04 -20.78 -0.44
C GLN A 239 4.93 -20.89 0.80
N ALA A 240 6.25 -20.85 0.63
CA ALA A 240 7.18 -20.91 1.75
C ALA A 240 7.00 -19.72 2.71
N GLU A 241 6.67 -18.54 2.18
CA GLU A 241 6.34 -17.37 2.99
C GLU A 241 5.03 -17.55 3.77
N VAL A 242 3.98 -18.10 3.15
CA VAL A 242 2.73 -18.47 3.85
C VAL A 242 3.02 -19.43 4.99
N ASP A 243 3.78 -20.50 4.74
CA ASP A 243 4.12 -21.51 5.75
C ASP A 243 4.89 -20.87 6.92
N ARG A 244 5.83 -19.97 6.62
CA ARG A 244 6.58 -19.21 7.64
C ARG A 244 5.66 -18.35 8.52
N GLN A 245 4.68 -17.69 7.91
CA GLN A 245 3.73 -16.82 8.60
C GLN A 245 2.71 -17.62 9.42
N GLU A 246 2.29 -18.79 8.95
CA GLU A 246 1.45 -19.74 9.71
C GLU A 246 2.13 -20.15 11.02
N VAL A 247 3.40 -20.56 10.95
CA VAL A 247 4.18 -20.92 12.14
C VAL A 247 4.31 -19.73 13.11
N ALA A 248 4.59 -18.53 12.60
CA ALA A 248 4.69 -17.33 13.44
C ALA A 248 3.34 -16.95 14.09
N PHE A 249 2.25 -17.10 13.34
CA PHE A 249 0.90 -16.82 13.82
C PHE A 249 0.48 -17.79 14.94
N GLU A 250 0.72 -19.09 14.76
CA GLU A 250 0.45 -20.13 15.77
C GLU A 250 1.27 -19.94 17.05
N ALA A 251 2.54 -19.53 16.93
CA ALA A 251 3.38 -19.23 18.09
C ALA A 251 2.87 -18.02 18.89
N THR A 252 2.26 -17.04 18.21
CA THR A 252 1.71 -15.83 18.83
C THR A 252 0.33 -16.07 19.46
N TYR A 253 -0.47 -16.95 18.88
CA TYR A 253 -1.83 -17.29 19.32
C TYR A 253 -2.00 -18.81 19.52
N PRO A 254 -1.38 -19.40 20.56
CA PRO A 254 -1.49 -20.83 20.83
C PRO A 254 -2.94 -21.24 21.12
N GLU A 255 -3.26 -22.51 20.87
CA GLU A 255 -4.63 -23.05 20.78
C GLU A 255 -5.58 -22.76 21.96
N ASN A 256 -5.04 -22.37 23.12
CA ASN A 256 -5.79 -22.03 24.32
C ASN A 256 -6.18 -20.54 24.43
N CYS A 257 -6.03 -19.75 23.36
CA CYS A 257 -6.42 -18.35 23.34
C CYS A 257 -7.93 -18.20 23.01
N PRO A 258 -8.76 -17.59 23.88
CA PRO A 258 -10.22 -17.56 23.72
C PRO A 258 -10.75 -16.78 22.51
N ASN A 259 -9.89 -16.09 21.75
CA ASN A 259 -10.24 -15.28 20.58
C ASN A 259 -9.84 -15.90 19.22
N ARG A 260 -9.51 -17.20 19.15
CA ARG A 260 -9.24 -17.87 17.87
C ARG A 260 -10.53 -17.95 17.05
N LEU A 261 -10.70 -17.05 16.06
CA LEU A 261 -11.71 -17.19 15.02
C LEU A 261 -11.42 -18.50 14.28
N THR A 262 -12.28 -19.50 14.49
CA THR A 262 -12.21 -20.82 13.88
C THR A 262 -12.50 -20.72 12.38
N SER A 263 -11.51 -20.31 11.59
CA SER A 263 -11.53 -20.47 10.13
C SER A 263 -10.92 -21.81 9.72
N HIS A 264 -11.44 -22.91 10.27
CA HIS A 264 -11.22 -24.21 9.64
C HIS A 264 -12.06 -24.28 8.35
N HIS A 265 -11.50 -23.79 7.24
CA HIS A 265 -11.83 -24.38 5.96
C HIS A 265 -11.29 -25.81 5.96
N GLN A 266 -12.18 -26.74 6.30
CA GLN A 266 -11.97 -28.15 6.03
C GLN A 266 -11.59 -28.29 4.56
N ARG A 267 -10.36 -28.76 4.31
CA ARG A 267 -9.97 -29.33 3.02
C ARG A 267 -10.90 -30.52 2.75
N THR A 268 -12.00 -30.29 2.06
CA THR A 268 -12.76 -31.37 1.43
C THR A 268 -11.91 -31.86 0.25
N LYS A 269 -11.38 -33.08 0.38
CA LYS A 269 -10.85 -33.81 -0.77
C LYS A 269 -11.97 -33.93 -1.82
N PRO A 270 -11.69 -33.80 -3.12
CA PRO A 270 -12.69 -34.11 -4.14
C PRO A 270 -12.96 -35.62 -4.06
N THR A 271 -14.15 -35.99 -3.60
CA THR A 271 -14.66 -37.34 -3.79
C THR A 271 -14.94 -37.49 -5.28
N ALA A 272 -14.13 -38.31 -5.96
CA ALA A 272 -14.49 -38.82 -7.26
C ALA A 272 -15.83 -39.58 -7.12
N LEU A 273 -16.79 -39.25 -7.96
CA LEU A 273 -18.00 -40.05 -8.16
C LEU A 273 -18.12 -40.38 -9.66
N PRO A 274 -18.67 -41.57 -9.96
CA PRO A 274 -18.53 -42.27 -11.24
C PRO A 274 -19.32 -41.66 -12.39
#